data_AF-A0A2H0SKS3-F1
#
_entry.id   AF-A0A2H0SKS3-F1
#
_cell.length_a   1.000
_cell.length_b   1.000
_cell.length_c   1.000
_cell.angle_alpha   90.00
_cell.angle_beta   90.00
_cell.angle_gamma   90.00
#
_symmetry.space_group_name_H-M   'P 1'
#
loop_
_entity.id
_entity.type
_entity.pdbx_description
1 polymer ?
#
loop_
_entity_poly.entity_id
_entity_poly.type
_entity_poly.pdbx_seq_one_letter_code
_entity_poly.pdbx_strand_id
1 'polypeptide(L)'
;MGVRHPEARSLPEWERFGHRTRRTLRLLQKAGFRGPKSERSLIDFENLMNLEPKEAAALLRDRLAPVIAGLNVLNEENPYGIFNRHDKVHIEAVHQMAHLLLDDYEYQTGDTLSPQDRIIASAIAYIHDIGNNISRRQHSEFSALMFTGLFENYKPTDPRVQSIIRGIVTHDEPVGERFKSMLDIRDNNSNLAWQAILAVIAADKLDISRHRLSTALAEELAATSQEIIEKVPHTLTVLYAANDVLNFFLGDGGFCADWHIDFSTDASLEPNPELREILEKFIRKFEDISVPATWHDSYKNPAELTSHPYVSSYLTTMMRLYCVRTAMLLSSLYTLLPDLKSFTITVEDRRDFTPYELSVRLDRETWPLALFVYWKNANQQAYKQGRIEVPPILQAGEEMYQQGKQRKLKQSP
;
A
#
# COMPACT_ATOMS: atom_id res chain seq x y z
N MET A 1 7.23 18.94 -57.42
CA MET A 1 6.52 17.91 -56.63
C MET A 1 7.55 17.19 -55.77
N GLY A 2 7.49 17.36 -54.46
CA GLY A 2 8.40 16.71 -53.52
C GLY A 2 7.73 16.68 -52.15
N VAL A 3 6.93 15.65 -51.91
CA VAL A 3 6.24 15.42 -50.64
C VAL A 3 7.25 14.81 -49.67
N ARG A 4 7.49 15.49 -48.54
CA ARG A 4 8.17 14.91 -47.38
C ARG A 4 7.11 14.27 -46.46
N HIS A 5 7.24 12.98 -46.23
CA HIS A 5 6.69 12.31 -45.04
C HIS A 5 7.66 12.49 -43.86
N PRO A 6 7.14 12.59 -42.63
CA PRO A 6 7.79 11.95 -41.50
C PRO A 6 6.78 11.09 -40.73
N GLU A 7 6.85 9.77 -40.95
CA GLU A 7 6.38 8.81 -39.95
C GLU A 7 7.49 8.65 -38.91
N ALA A 8 7.30 9.25 -37.73
CA ALA A 8 8.06 8.88 -36.55
C ALA A 8 7.55 7.49 -36.10
N ARG A 9 8.24 6.43 -36.54
CA ARG A 9 7.97 5.06 -36.05
C ARG A 9 8.29 4.99 -34.57
N SER A 10 7.25 4.83 -33.75
CA SER A 10 7.39 4.57 -32.32
C SER A 10 8.10 3.23 -32.11
N LEU A 11 9.16 3.23 -31.30
CA LEU A 11 9.90 1.99 -30.98
C LEU A 11 8.97 0.95 -30.31
N PRO A 12 9.16 -0.35 -30.58
CA PRO A 12 8.49 -1.45 -29.86
C PRO A 12 8.70 -1.35 -28.34
N GLU A 13 7.69 -1.74 -27.55
CA GLU A 13 7.71 -1.65 -26.07
C GLU A 13 8.94 -2.33 -25.43
N TRP A 14 9.44 -3.42 -26.01
CA TRP A 14 10.60 -4.15 -25.50
C TRP A 14 11.93 -3.40 -25.72
N GLU A 15 12.04 -2.55 -26.76
CA GLU A 15 13.20 -1.68 -26.96
C GLU A 15 13.17 -0.48 -26.01
N ARG A 16 11.98 0.04 -25.68
CA ARG A 16 11.80 1.04 -24.61
C ARG A 16 12.12 0.45 -23.24
N PHE A 17 11.72 -0.80 -22.99
CA PHE A 17 12.09 -1.57 -21.81
C PHE A 17 13.61 -1.67 -21.69
N GLY A 18 14.32 -2.09 -22.75
CA GLY A 18 15.79 -2.16 -22.78
C GLY A 18 16.51 -0.83 -22.53
N HIS A 19 15.95 0.30 -22.98
CA HIS A 19 16.50 1.63 -22.70
C HIS A 19 16.25 2.10 -21.25
N ARG A 20 15.05 1.83 -20.69
CA ARG A 20 14.73 2.10 -19.27
C ARG A 20 15.57 1.23 -18.34
N THR A 21 15.72 -0.06 -18.64
CA THR A 21 16.61 -0.97 -17.89
C THR A 21 18.06 -0.50 -17.93
N ARG A 22 18.56 0.03 -19.05
CA ARG A 22 19.93 0.61 -19.10
C ARG A 22 20.07 1.90 -18.29
N ARG A 23 19.05 2.76 -18.24
CA ARG A 23 19.07 3.97 -17.41
C ARG A 23 18.93 3.64 -15.92
N THR A 24 18.03 2.74 -15.56
CA THR A 24 17.94 2.16 -14.21
C THR A 24 19.24 1.49 -13.82
N LEU A 25 19.81 0.60 -14.64
CA LEU A 25 21.12 0.00 -14.38
C LEU A 25 22.22 1.06 -14.27
N ARG A 26 22.16 2.15 -15.04
CA ARG A 26 23.07 3.31 -14.88
C ARG A 26 22.81 4.11 -13.61
N LEU A 27 21.57 4.21 -13.14
CA LEU A 27 21.20 4.85 -11.88
C LEU A 27 21.58 3.97 -10.70
N LEU A 28 21.39 2.65 -10.77
CA LEU A 28 21.94 1.66 -9.84
C LEU A 28 23.47 1.66 -9.86
N GLN A 29 24.09 1.82 -11.03
CA GLN A 29 25.53 2.07 -11.18
C GLN A 29 25.96 3.47 -10.71
N LYS A 30 25.08 4.46 -10.63
CA LYS A 30 25.41 5.78 -10.07
C LYS A 30 25.20 5.80 -8.57
N ALA A 31 24.14 5.15 -8.10
CA ALA A 31 23.73 4.98 -6.73
C ALA A 31 24.62 4.03 -5.94
N GLY A 32 25.24 3.06 -6.62
CA GLY A 32 26.21 2.14 -6.04
C GLY A 32 27.63 2.18 -6.64
N PHE A 33 27.91 2.88 -7.74
CA PHE A 33 29.18 2.66 -8.46
C PHE A 33 29.89 3.88 -9.08
N ARG A 34 29.48 5.12 -8.78
CA ARG A 34 30.24 6.34 -9.14
C ARG A 34 30.57 7.23 -7.93
N GLY A 35 31.08 6.63 -6.86
CA GLY A 35 32.08 7.29 -6.02
C GLY A 35 33.46 7.21 -6.68
N PRO A 36 34.41 8.10 -6.34
CA PRO A 36 35.83 7.89 -6.68
C PRO A 36 36.25 6.47 -6.22
N LYS A 37 37.21 5.86 -6.91
CA LYS A 37 37.57 4.42 -6.80
C LYS A 37 37.83 3.87 -5.38
N SER A 38 37.84 4.70 -4.33
CA SER A 38 38.04 4.35 -2.92
C SER A 38 36.76 4.20 -2.07
N GLU A 39 35.56 4.57 -2.54
CA GLU A 39 34.32 4.58 -1.71
C GLU A 39 33.17 3.73 -2.29
N ARG A 40 33.49 2.71 -3.09
CA ARG A 40 32.53 1.65 -3.46
C ARG A 40 32.44 0.65 -2.31
N SER A 41 31.70 0.96 -1.26
CA SER A 41 31.40 -0.05 -0.26
C SER A 41 29.92 -0.38 -0.31
N LEU A 42 29.63 -1.66 -0.58
CA LEU A 42 28.35 -2.25 -0.23
C LEU A 42 28.07 -1.99 1.26
N ILE A 43 26.83 -2.13 1.68
CA ILE A 43 26.49 -2.07 3.10
C ILE A 43 26.97 -3.39 3.72
N ASP A 44 28.00 -3.33 4.55
CA ASP A 44 28.41 -4.49 5.36
C ASP A 44 27.25 -4.88 6.28
N PHE A 45 26.68 -6.07 6.03
CA PHE A 45 25.49 -6.54 6.73
C PHE A 45 25.75 -6.80 8.21
N GLU A 46 26.88 -7.40 8.56
CA GLU A 46 27.19 -7.67 9.97
C GLU A 46 27.47 -6.37 10.72
N ASN A 47 28.14 -5.41 10.08
CA ASN A 47 28.31 -4.09 10.67
C ASN A 47 26.95 -3.41 10.89
N LEU A 48 26.06 -3.42 9.89
CA LEU A 48 24.71 -2.85 10.01
C LEU A 48 23.95 -3.46 11.19
N MET A 49 23.96 -4.78 11.36
CA MET A 49 23.23 -5.50 12.41
C MET A 49 23.79 -5.26 13.84
N ASN A 50 24.97 -4.63 13.96
CA ASN A 50 25.60 -4.29 15.23
C ASN A 50 25.53 -2.79 15.57
N LEU A 51 24.93 -1.97 14.71
CA LEU A 51 24.68 -0.56 14.98
C LEU A 51 23.49 -0.37 15.91
N GLU A 52 23.39 0.81 16.53
CA GLU A 52 22.13 1.22 17.15
C GLU A 52 21.05 1.42 16.08
N PRO A 53 19.76 1.11 16.35
CA PRO A 53 18.69 1.18 15.33
C PRO A 53 18.61 2.54 14.61
N LYS A 54 18.84 3.65 15.32
CA LYS A 54 18.85 4.99 14.73
C LYS A 54 20.03 5.19 13.77
N GLU A 55 21.20 4.66 14.09
CA GLU A 55 22.40 4.74 13.26
C GLU A 55 22.26 3.85 12.02
N ALA A 56 21.71 2.65 12.19
CA ALA A 56 21.38 1.75 11.09
C ALA A 56 20.38 2.39 10.11
N ALA A 57 19.30 3.00 10.61
CA ALA A 57 18.33 3.70 9.78
C ALA A 57 18.98 4.89 9.03
N ALA A 58 19.83 5.67 9.69
CA ALA A 58 20.56 6.76 9.05
C ALA A 58 21.50 6.25 7.94
N LEU A 59 22.24 5.17 8.20
CA LEU A 59 23.11 4.54 7.21
C LEU A 59 22.32 4.05 5.98
N LEU A 60 21.21 3.34 6.21
CA LEU A 60 20.32 2.86 5.13
C LEU A 60 19.77 4.02 4.31
N ARG A 61 19.23 5.05 4.97
CA ARG A 61 18.71 6.26 4.32
C ARG A 61 19.75 6.91 3.43
N ASP A 62 20.95 7.13 3.94
CA ASP A 62 21.98 7.88 3.23
C ASP A 62 22.58 7.06 2.07
N ARG A 63 22.77 5.75 2.27
CA ARG A 63 23.29 4.83 1.23
C ARG A 63 22.28 4.53 0.13
N LEU A 64 20.98 4.47 0.47
CA LEU A 64 19.92 4.14 -0.50
C LEU A 64 19.29 5.37 -1.14
N ALA A 65 19.55 6.58 -0.63
CA ALA A 65 19.02 7.83 -1.17
C ALA A 65 19.12 7.95 -2.71
N PRO A 66 20.24 7.60 -3.37
CA PRO A 66 20.32 7.71 -4.83
C PRO A 66 19.47 6.66 -5.57
N VAL A 67 19.25 5.48 -5.00
CA VAL A 67 18.35 4.44 -5.56
C VAL A 67 16.90 4.88 -5.44
N ILE A 68 16.54 5.41 -4.26
CA ILE A 68 15.22 5.94 -3.96
C ILE A 68 14.90 7.14 -4.85
N ALA A 69 15.88 8.03 -5.10
CA ALA A 69 15.71 9.14 -6.04
C ALA A 69 15.41 8.65 -7.48
N GLY A 70 15.86 7.45 -7.86
CA GLY A 70 15.52 6.83 -9.14
C GLY A 70 14.03 6.52 -9.31
N LEU A 71 13.31 6.28 -8.21
CA LEU A 71 11.88 5.98 -8.22
C LEU A 71 11.06 7.18 -8.74
N ASN A 72 11.47 8.40 -8.40
CA ASN A 72 10.83 9.63 -8.90
C ASN A 72 10.96 9.79 -10.41
N VAL A 73 12.12 9.42 -10.97
CA VAL A 73 12.39 9.59 -12.40
C VAL A 73 11.52 8.69 -13.28
N LEU A 74 11.20 7.47 -12.84
CA LEU A 74 10.34 6.58 -13.61
C LEU A 74 8.86 6.89 -13.47
N ASN A 75 8.47 7.49 -12.35
CA ASN A 75 7.12 8.00 -12.15
C ASN A 75 6.80 9.12 -13.16
N GLU A 76 7.79 9.96 -13.52
CA GLU A 76 7.67 10.99 -14.56
C GLU A 76 7.63 10.43 -15.99
N GLU A 77 8.10 9.20 -16.23
CA GLU A 77 8.24 8.60 -17.57
C GLU A 77 7.16 7.57 -17.92
N ASN A 78 6.25 7.27 -16.99
CA ASN A 78 5.17 6.31 -17.18
C ASN A 78 3.81 7.01 -17.11
N PRO A 79 2.97 7.00 -18.17
CA PRO A 79 1.63 7.59 -18.13
C PRO A 79 0.71 6.96 -17.07
N TYR A 80 1.11 5.80 -16.49
CA TYR A 80 0.41 5.15 -15.37
C TYR A 80 1.24 5.10 -14.07
N GLY A 81 2.48 5.60 -14.06
CA GLY A 81 3.36 5.71 -12.87
C GLY A 81 3.25 7.06 -12.18
N ILE A 82 2.45 7.96 -12.74
CA ILE A 82 2.16 9.32 -12.27
C ILE A 82 1.34 9.32 -10.95
N PHE A 83 0.84 8.17 -10.50
CA PHE A 83 -0.21 8.12 -9.51
C PHE A 83 0.22 7.70 -8.09
N ASN A 84 1.33 6.97 -7.93
CA ASN A 84 1.84 6.55 -6.61
C ASN A 84 3.35 6.78 -6.52
N ARG A 85 3.76 7.75 -5.72
CA ARG A 85 5.13 7.97 -5.28
C ARG A 85 5.51 6.84 -4.35
N HIS A 86 6.59 6.18 -4.71
CA HIS A 86 7.25 5.15 -3.91
C HIS A 86 8.58 5.69 -3.36
N ASP A 87 8.66 7.01 -3.21
CA ASP A 87 9.91 7.70 -3.01
C ASP A 87 10.22 7.91 -1.52
N LYS A 88 11.14 8.83 -1.22
CA LYS A 88 11.60 9.07 0.14
C LYS A 88 10.45 9.36 1.11
N VAL A 89 9.39 10.05 0.70
CA VAL A 89 8.31 10.42 1.63
C VAL A 89 7.57 9.16 2.08
N HIS A 90 7.17 8.32 1.12
CA HIS A 90 6.52 7.03 1.37
C HIS A 90 7.41 6.10 2.21
N ILE A 91 8.67 5.92 1.82
CA ILE A 91 9.61 5.04 2.54
C ILE A 91 9.80 5.47 3.99
N GLU A 92 9.91 6.78 4.25
CA GLU A 92 10.03 7.30 5.61
C GLU A 92 8.73 7.15 6.42
N ALA A 93 7.56 7.33 5.78
CA ALA A 93 6.26 7.10 6.41
C ALA A 93 6.09 5.63 6.84
N VAL A 94 6.40 4.69 5.94
CA VAL A 94 6.39 3.24 6.22
C VAL A 94 7.37 2.90 7.33
N HIS A 95 8.59 3.44 7.28
CA HIS A 95 9.61 3.23 8.31
C HIS A 95 9.14 3.71 9.69
N GLN A 96 8.62 4.93 9.78
CA GLN A 96 8.16 5.52 11.04
C GLN A 96 6.97 4.75 11.61
N MET A 97 5.96 4.47 10.78
CA MET A 97 4.77 3.71 11.21
C MET A 97 5.14 2.29 11.64
N ALA A 98 6.07 1.62 10.93
CA ALA A 98 6.51 0.29 11.34
C ALA A 98 7.15 0.30 12.73
N HIS A 99 7.99 1.29 13.04
CA HIS A 99 8.59 1.41 14.38
C HIS A 99 7.57 1.74 15.46
N LEU A 100 6.58 2.60 15.17
CA LEU A 100 5.47 2.85 16.09
C LEU A 100 4.68 1.57 16.40
N LEU A 101 4.39 0.75 15.38
CA LEU A 101 3.72 -0.54 15.58
C LEU A 101 4.55 -1.54 16.41
N LEU A 102 5.88 -1.49 16.30
CA LEU A 102 6.77 -2.28 17.15
C LEU A 102 6.79 -1.75 18.60
N ASP A 103 6.78 -0.44 18.79
CA ASP A 103 6.66 0.18 20.13
C ASP A 103 5.35 -0.24 20.81
N ASP A 104 4.23 -0.23 20.08
CA ASP A 104 2.92 -0.66 20.59
C ASP A 104 2.88 -2.16 20.89
N TYR A 105 3.59 -2.98 20.11
CA TYR A 105 3.76 -4.40 20.41
C TYR A 105 4.45 -4.60 21.76
N GLU A 106 5.61 -3.97 21.98
CA GLU A 106 6.35 -4.10 23.23
C GLU A 106 5.54 -3.58 24.42
N TYR A 107 4.80 -2.48 24.24
CA TYR A 107 3.92 -1.91 25.26
C TYR A 107 2.79 -2.87 25.66
N GLN A 108 2.10 -3.50 24.69
CA GLN A 108 0.98 -4.40 24.99
C GLN A 108 1.44 -5.74 25.56
N THR A 109 2.52 -6.29 25.04
CA THR A 109 2.96 -7.66 25.38
C THR A 109 3.92 -7.70 26.56
N GLY A 110 4.65 -6.60 26.82
CA GLY A 110 5.80 -6.59 27.72
C GLY A 110 7.04 -7.31 27.14
N ASP A 111 6.96 -7.86 25.93
CA ASP A 111 8.08 -8.49 25.26
C ASP A 111 9.00 -7.41 24.69
N THR A 112 10.25 -7.37 25.13
CA THR A 112 11.27 -6.47 24.55
C THR A 112 11.86 -7.10 23.29
N LEU A 113 11.72 -6.42 22.15
CA LEU A 113 12.33 -6.77 20.89
C LEU A 113 13.83 -6.48 20.92
N SER A 114 14.58 -7.25 20.15
CA SER A 114 16.01 -7.00 20.01
C SER A 114 16.24 -5.73 19.17
N PRO A 115 17.37 -5.02 19.36
CA PRO A 115 17.77 -3.96 18.44
C PRO A 115 17.81 -4.43 16.96
N GLN A 116 18.13 -5.71 16.73
CA GLN A 116 18.18 -6.29 15.39
C GLN A 116 16.80 -6.36 14.72
N ASP A 117 15.71 -6.59 15.47
CA ASP A 117 14.36 -6.60 14.89
C ASP A 117 14.01 -5.23 14.30
N ARG A 118 14.40 -4.15 14.99
CA ARG A 118 14.21 -2.77 14.53
C ARG A 118 15.07 -2.46 13.30
N ILE A 119 16.32 -2.93 13.28
CA ILE A 119 17.21 -2.79 12.12
C ILE A 119 16.64 -3.55 10.92
N ILE A 120 16.10 -4.76 11.14
CA ILE A 120 15.43 -5.55 10.10
C ILE A 120 14.20 -4.81 9.56
N ALA A 121 13.35 -4.24 10.43
CA ALA A 121 12.20 -3.44 10.02
C ALA A 121 12.63 -2.25 9.14
N SER A 122 13.69 -1.54 9.56
CA SER A 122 14.27 -0.45 8.75
C SER A 122 14.78 -0.96 7.40
N ALA A 123 15.54 -2.07 7.38
CA ALA A 123 16.05 -2.61 6.12
C ALA A 123 14.90 -3.00 5.16
N ILE A 124 13.82 -3.63 5.65
CA ILE A 124 12.65 -3.93 4.83
C ILE A 124 12.02 -2.63 4.32
N ALA A 125 11.73 -1.66 5.20
CA ALA A 125 11.06 -0.42 4.85
C ALA A 125 11.83 0.36 3.76
N TYR A 126 13.16 0.45 3.86
CA TYR A 126 13.97 1.18 2.89
C TYR A 126 14.18 0.46 1.54
N ILE A 127 13.90 -0.85 1.48
CA ILE A 127 14.20 -1.67 0.30
C ILE A 127 12.93 -2.17 -0.39
N HIS A 128 11.81 -2.34 0.30
CA HIS A 128 10.64 -3.08 -0.20
C HIS A 128 10.17 -2.64 -1.60
N ASP A 129 10.22 -1.34 -1.89
CA ASP A 129 9.72 -0.75 -3.13
C ASP A 129 10.81 -0.32 -4.13
N ILE A 130 12.10 -0.53 -3.85
CA ILE A 130 13.16 -0.04 -4.75
C ILE A 130 13.17 -0.75 -6.11
N GLY A 131 12.61 -1.95 -6.21
CA GLY A 131 12.43 -2.72 -7.43
C GLY A 131 11.45 -2.09 -8.42
N ASN A 132 10.65 -1.09 -7.99
CA ASN A 132 9.86 -0.26 -8.91
C ASN A 132 10.75 0.49 -9.92
N ASN A 133 12.04 0.65 -9.63
CA ASN A 133 13.02 1.12 -10.59
C ASN A 133 13.11 0.23 -11.86
N ILE A 134 12.68 -1.03 -11.77
CA ILE A 134 12.79 -2.03 -12.84
C ILE A 134 11.41 -2.41 -13.36
N SER A 135 10.49 -2.79 -12.47
CA SER A 135 9.16 -3.25 -12.83
C SER A 135 8.17 -3.03 -11.70
N ARG A 136 7.03 -2.39 -11.98
CA ARG A 136 5.93 -2.24 -11.01
C ARG A 136 5.26 -3.58 -10.70
N ARG A 137 5.14 -4.48 -11.68
CA ARG A 137 4.45 -5.77 -11.53
C ARG A 137 5.22 -6.77 -10.66
N GLN A 138 6.54 -6.61 -10.58
CA GLN A 138 7.47 -7.57 -9.98
C GLN A 138 8.41 -6.85 -9.00
N HIS A 139 7.97 -5.72 -8.46
CA HIS A 139 8.84 -4.82 -7.71
C HIS A 139 9.38 -5.50 -6.46
N SER A 140 8.58 -6.27 -5.75
CA SER A 140 8.98 -7.06 -4.58
C SER A 140 10.11 -8.04 -4.87
N GLU A 141 10.01 -8.78 -5.98
CA GLU A 141 11.02 -9.74 -6.43
C GLU A 141 12.32 -9.04 -6.84
N PHE A 142 12.21 -7.91 -7.53
CA PHE A 142 13.36 -7.09 -7.90
C PHE A 142 14.00 -6.41 -6.70
N SER A 143 13.22 -5.92 -5.73
CA SER A 143 13.72 -5.36 -4.47
C SER A 143 14.51 -6.41 -3.69
N ALA A 144 13.99 -7.63 -3.61
CA ALA A 144 14.69 -8.75 -2.98
C ALA A 144 15.97 -9.13 -3.73
N LEU A 145 15.97 -9.09 -5.06
CA LEU A 145 17.19 -9.29 -5.85
C LEU A 145 18.21 -8.16 -5.61
N MET A 146 17.75 -6.91 -5.52
CA MET A 146 18.59 -5.74 -5.31
C MET A 146 19.28 -5.77 -3.95
N PHE A 147 18.69 -6.38 -2.92
CA PHE A 147 19.38 -6.66 -1.66
C PHE A 147 20.76 -7.30 -1.88
N THR A 148 20.86 -8.28 -2.79
CA THR A 148 22.13 -8.98 -3.07
C THR A 148 23.21 -8.09 -3.70
N GLY A 149 22.81 -6.98 -4.32
CA GLY A 149 23.71 -5.98 -4.89
C GLY A 149 23.93 -4.75 -4.01
N LEU A 150 23.28 -4.69 -2.84
CA LEU A 150 23.36 -3.58 -1.89
C LEU A 150 24.14 -3.95 -0.63
N PHE A 151 24.15 -5.24 -0.26
CA PHE A 151 24.77 -5.75 0.95
C PHE A 151 25.95 -6.66 0.67
N GLU A 152 26.91 -6.70 1.60
CA GLU A 152 27.99 -7.67 1.64
C GLU A 152 28.10 -8.33 3.02
N ASN A 153 29.00 -9.31 3.16
CA ASN A 153 29.28 -10.01 4.43
C ASN A 153 28.07 -10.70 5.08
N TYR A 154 27.05 -11.04 4.30
CA TYR A 154 25.88 -11.79 4.77
C TYR A 154 25.92 -13.25 4.31
N LYS A 155 25.21 -14.13 5.02
CA LYS A 155 24.95 -15.50 4.58
C LYS A 155 23.50 -15.64 4.14
N PRO A 156 23.19 -16.25 2.97
CA PRO A 156 21.80 -16.44 2.55
C PRO A 156 20.96 -17.23 3.55
N THR A 157 21.56 -18.15 4.31
CA THR A 157 20.88 -18.95 5.33
C THR A 157 20.70 -18.21 6.66
N ASP A 158 21.18 -16.98 6.79
CA ASP A 158 21.05 -16.18 8.01
C ASP A 158 19.57 -15.82 8.24
N PRO A 159 18.99 -16.10 9.43
CA PRO A 159 17.61 -15.74 9.72
C PRO A 159 17.31 -14.23 9.60
N ARG A 160 18.27 -13.36 9.87
CA ARG A 160 18.11 -11.89 9.72
C ARG A 160 17.95 -11.51 8.26
N VAL A 161 18.78 -12.08 7.38
CA VAL A 161 18.68 -11.91 5.92
C VAL A 161 17.37 -12.47 5.41
N GLN A 162 17.02 -13.69 5.82
CA GLN A 162 15.75 -14.33 5.44
C GLN A 162 14.54 -13.51 5.89
N SER A 163 14.61 -12.86 7.06
CA SER A 163 13.54 -11.98 7.55
C SER A 163 13.36 -10.77 6.63
N ILE A 164 14.46 -10.13 6.23
CA ILE A 164 14.43 -8.97 5.34
C ILE A 164 13.87 -9.35 3.97
N ILE A 165 14.42 -10.40 3.36
CA ILE A 165 13.95 -10.88 2.05
C ILE A 165 12.48 -11.31 2.12
N ARG A 166 12.08 -12.00 3.20
CA ARG A 166 10.69 -12.42 3.38
C ARG A 166 9.78 -11.21 3.44
N GLY A 167 10.08 -10.22 4.28
CA GLY A 167 9.28 -8.99 4.38
C GLY A 167 9.19 -8.23 3.06
N ILE A 168 10.30 -8.11 2.32
CA ILE A 168 10.34 -7.49 0.99
C ILE A 168 9.48 -8.26 -0.01
N VAL A 169 9.46 -9.59 0.02
CA VAL A 169 8.69 -10.35 -0.98
C VAL A 169 7.19 -10.41 -0.62
N THR A 170 6.86 -10.54 0.67
CA THR A 170 5.48 -10.74 1.11
C THR A 170 4.68 -9.46 1.33
N HIS A 171 5.30 -8.28 1.27
CA HIS A 171 4.54 -7.03 1.33
C HIS A 171 3.67 -6.81 0.08
N ASP A 172 4.04 -7.38 -1.06
CA ASP A 172 3.33 -7.20 -2.33
C ASP A 172 2.10 -8.10 -2.44
N GLU A 173 0.97 -7.54 -2.86
CA GLU A 173 -0.34 -8.19 -2.81
C GLU A 173 -0.39 -9.54 -3.57
N PRO A 174 0.14 -9.69 -4.80
CA PRO A 174 0.12 -10.96 -5.54
C PRO A 174 0.89 -12.11 -4.86
N VAL A 175 1.75 -11.79 -3.90
CA VAL A 175 2.47 -12.76 -3.08
C VAL A 175 1.76 -12.95 -1.74
N GLY A 176 1.46 -11.86 -1.03
CA GLY A 176 0.83 -11.87 0.28
C GLY A 176 -0.56 -12.51 0.28
N GLU A 177 -1.33 -12.37 -0.79
CA GLU A 177 -2.67 -12.94 -0.89
C GLU A 177 -2.68 -14.48 -0.93
N ARG A 178 -1.53 -15.10 -1.21
CA ARG A 178 -1.38 -16.56 -1.32
C ARG A 178 -1.37 -17.27 0.04
N PHE A 179 -1.20 -16.52 1.13
CA PHE A 179 -1.26 -17.04 2.50
C PHE A 179 -2.69 -16.93 3.03
N LYS A 180 -3.17 -17.89 3.84
CA LYS A 180 -4.51 -17.78 4.46
C LYS A 180 -4.53 -16.77 5.60
N SER A 181 -3.38 -16.60 6.24
CA SER A 181 -3.08 -15.57 7.23
C SER A 181 -1.62 -15.14 7.10
N MET A 182 -1.31 -13.90 7.47
CA MET A 182 0.08 -13.44 7.61
C MET A 182 0.83 -14.21 8.71
N LEU A 183 0.11 -14.88 9.62
CA LEU A 183 0.69 -15.89 10.52
C LEU A 183 1.24 -17.11 9.77
N ASP A 184 0.66 -17.49 8.63
CA ASP A 184 1.11 -18.67 7.87
C ASP A 184 2.46 -18.44 7.20
N ILE A 185 2.92 -17.19 7.14
CA ILE A 185 4.29 -16.87 6.74
C ILE A 185 5.27 -17.45 7.76
N ARG A 186 4.84 -17.66 9.02
CA ARG A 186 5.63 -18.31 10.07
C ARG A 186 5.90 -19.78 9.71
N ASP A 187 7.04 -20.03 9.06
CA ASP A 187 7.55 -21.38 8.89
C ASP A 187 7.83 -22.03 10.26
N ASN A 188 7.63 -23.36 10.36
CA ASN A 188 7.85 -24.18 11.57
C ASN A 188 9.31 -24.23 12.09
N ASN A 189 10.22 -23.42 11.54
CA ASN A 189 11.67 -23.35 11.85
C ASN A 189 12.08 -21.96 12.38
N SER A 190 11.17 -21.24 13.04
CA SER A 190 11.15 -19.78 13.13
C SER A 190 12.20 -19.13 14.07
N ASN A 191 13.36 -18.80 13.50
CA ASN A 191 14.26 -17.75 14.01
C ASN A 191 14.10 -16.41 13.24
N LEU A 192 12.97 -16.22 12.53
CA LEU A 192 12.73 -15.00 11.75
C LEU A 192 12.12 -13.90 12.63
N ALA A 193 12.46 -12.64 12.32
CA ALA A 193 11.98 -11.43 12.98
C ALA A 193 10.55 -11.10 12.54
N TRP A 194 9.58 -11.92 12.97
CA TRP A 194 8.20 -11.84 12.49
C TRP A 194 7.53 -10.51 12.81
N GLN A 195 7.78 -9.95 13.98
CA GLN A 195 7.22 -8.68 14.40
C GLN A 195 7.65 -7.57 13.43
N ALA A 196 8.94 -7.53 13.05
CA ALA A 196 9.46 -6.58 12.08
C ALA A 196 8.79 -6.73 10.70
N ILE A 197 8.63 -7.97 10.23
CA ILE A 197 7.96 -8.26 8.94
C ILE A 197 6.51 -7.76 8.96
N LEU A 198 5.74 -8.14 9.98
CA LEU A 198 4.32 -7.80 10.07
C LEU A 198 4.11 -6.30 10.24
N ALA A 199 4.95 -5.63 11.03
CA ALA A 199 4.89 -4.18 11.24
C ALA A 199 5.11 -3.42 9.92
N VAL A 200 6.12 -3.80 9.13
CA VAL A 200 6.38 -3.12 7.84
C VAL A 200 5.28 -3.39 6.82
N ILE A 201 4.74 -4.61 6.78
CA ILE A 201 3.60 -4.89 5.89
C ILE A 201 2.38 -4.07 6.31
N ALA A 202 2.05 -4.02 7.60
CA ALA A 202 0.94 -3.19 8.07
C ALA A 202 1.18 -1.70 7.73
N ALA A 203 2.38 -1.18 7.99
CA ALA A 203 2.75 0.20 7.73
C ALA A 203 2.64 0.57 6.23
N ASP A 204 3.15 -0.28 5.32
CA ASP A 204 2.97 -0.06 3.88
C ASP A 204 1.48 0.00 3.50
N LYS A 205 0.66 -0.89 4.07
CA LYS A 205 -0.76 -1.01 3.69
C LYS A 205 -1.60 0.16 4.19
N LEU A 206 -1.20 0.77 5.32
CA LEU A 206 -1.81 1.95 5.91
C LEU A 206 -1.54 3.23 5.12
N ASP A 207 -0.44 3.33 4.37
CA ASP A 207 -0.11 4.57 3.67
C ASP A 207 -0.91 4.69 2.36
N ILE A 208 -1.97 5.51 2.36
CA ILE A 208 -2.81 5.81 1.20
C ILE A 208 -3.02 7.31 0.95
N SER A 209 -2.31 8.20 1.63
CA SER A 209 -2.59 9.64 1.55
C SER A 209 -2.09 10.32 0.28
N ARG A 210 -2.67 11.50 0.02
CA ARG A 210 -2.38 12.38 -1.12
C ARG A 210 -0.90 12.70 -1.34
N HIS A 211 -0.04 12.61 -0.32
CA HIS A 211 1.39 12.82 -0.49
C HIS A 211 2.03 11.80 -1.44
N ARG A 212 1.34 10.67 -1.67
CA ARG A 212 1.68 9.66 -2.67
C ARG A 212 1.37 10.08 -4.11
N LEU A 213 0.71 11.20 -4.37
CA LEU A 213 0.45 11.63 -5.75
C LEU A 213 1.69 12.30 -6.36
N SER A 214 2.00 12.01 -7.64
CA SER A 214 3.03 12.75 -8.39
C SER A 214 2.51 14.13 -8.79
N THR A 215 3.42 15.10 -8.96
CA THR A 215 3.10 16.42 -9.51
C THR A 215 2.75 16.36 -11.00
N ALA A 216 3.28 15.39 -11.76
CA ALA A 216 2.96 15.17 -13.17
C ALA A 216 1.47 14.86 -13.43
N LEU A 217 0.75 14.45 -12.38
CA LEU A 217 -0.69 14.20 -12.38
C LEU A 217 -1.48 15.45 -12.73
N ALA A 218 -0.99 16.63 -12.32
CA ALA A 218 -1.65 17.90 -12.56
C ALA A 218 -1.69 18.25 -14.05
N GLU A 219 -0.66 17.85 -14.81
CA GLU A 219 -0.52 18.17 -16.23
C GLU A 219 -1.37 17.25 -17.13
N GLU A 220 -1.48 15.94 -16.80
CA GLU A 220 -2.30 15.00 -17.57
C GLU A 220 -3.81 15.07 -17.23
N LEU A 221 -4.19 15.36 -15.99
CA LEU A 221 -5.61 15.50 -15.59
C LEU A 221 -6.33 16.66 -16.31
N ALA A 222 -5.58 17.64 -16.81
CA ALA A 222 -6.13 18.71 -17.64
C ALA A 222 -6.72 18.20 -18.98
N ALA A 223 -6.33 16.99 -19.44
CA ALA A 223 -6.71 16.46 -20.74
C ALA A 223 -7.95 15.53 -20.74
N THR A 224 -8.07 14.53 -19.85
CA THR A 224 -9.22 13.57 -19.84
C THR A 224 -9.51 12.95 -18.45
N SER A 225 -10.20 13.69 -17.56
CA SER A 225 -10.55 13.22 -16.20
C SER A 225 -11.34 11.91 -16.13
N GLN A 226 -12.21 11.61 -17.11
CA GLN A 226 -13.02 10.39 -17.16
C GLN A 226 -12.16 9.13 -17.38
N GLU A 227 -11.15 9.24 -18.24
CA GLU A 227 -10.30 8.12 -18.66
C GLU A 227 -9.37 7.66 -17.52
N ILE A 228 -9.00 8.60 -16.64
CA ILE A 228 -8.17 8.33 -15.46
C ILE A 228 -8.96 7.57 -14.39
N ILE A 229 -10.24 7.90 -14.18
CA ILE A 229 -11.14 7.14 -13.28
C ILE A 229 -11.26 5.69 -13.73
N GLU A 230 -11.47 5.50 -15.04
CA GLU A 230 -11.71 4.17 -15.63
C GLU A 230 -10.44 3.32 -15.68
N LYS A 231 -9.28 3.94 -15.90
CA LYS A 231 -8.00 3.23 -16.03
C LYS A 231 -7.23 3.07 -14.74
N VAL A 232 -7.38 3.97 -13.75
CA VAL A 232 -6.61 3.95 -12.50
C VAL A 232 -7.49 4.28 -11.28
N PRO A 233 -8.37 3.37 -10.85
CA PRO A 233 -9.28 3.57 -9.71
C PRO A 233 -8.57 3.86 -8.37
N HIS A 234 -7.32 3.41 -8.23
CA HIS A 234 -6.45 3.69 -7.07
C HIS A 234 -6.12 5.17 -6.92
N THR A 235 -6.04 5.91 -8.03
CA THR A 235 -5.79 7.35 -8.01
C THR A 235 -6.91 8.10 -7.32
N LEU A 236 -8.16 7.67 -7.54
CA LEU A 236 -9.31 8.30 -6.89
C LEU A 236 -9.27 8.13 -5.39
N THR A 237 -8.87 6.96 -4.89
CA THR A 237 -8.83 6.75 -3.44
C THR A 237 -7.74 7.62 -2.79
N VAL A 238 -6.58 7.72 -3.42
CA VAL A 238 -5.49 8.59 -2.94
C VAL A 238 -5.84 10.08 -3.08
N LEU A 239 -6.53 10.49 -4.15
CA LEU A 239 -6.95 11.88 -4.39
C LEU A 239 -7.86 12.45 -3.30
N TYR A 240 -8.69 11.62 -2.66
CA TYR A 240 -9.59 12.07 -1.61
C TYR A 240 -8.97 12.00 -0.21
N ALA A 241 -8.01 11.11 0.06
CA ALA A 241 -7.37 10.96 1.38
C ALA A 241 -6.34 12.08 1.67
N ALA A 242 -6.80 13.25 2.13
CA ALA A 242 -5.92 14.39 2.42
C ALA A 242 -4.89 14.03 3.49
N ASN A 243 -5.37 13.37 4.53
CA ASN A 243 -4.56 12.83 5.59
C ASN A 243 -5.08 11.44 5.95
N ASP A 244 -4.18 10.57 6.37
CA ASP A 244 -4.50 9.26 6.91
C ASP A 244 -3.72 9.06 8.21
N VAL A 245 -4.45 8.94 9.31
CA VAL A 245 -3.86 8.82 10.65
C VAL A 245 -4.35 7.54 11.28
N LEU A 246 -3.41 6.72 11.77
CA LEU A 246 -3.74 5.60 12.62
C LEU A 246 -3.72 6.06 14.08
N ASN A 247 -4.87 5.93 14.75
CA ASN A 247 -5.02 6.23 16.17
C ASN A 247 -5.24 4.94 16.95
N PHE A 248 -4.55 4.79 18.07
CA PHE A 248 -4.79 3.73 19.04
C PHE A 248 -5.48 4.29 20.29
N PHE A 249 -6.49 3.58 20.79
CA PHE A 249 -7.23 4.01 21.98
C PHE A 249 -7.83 2.82 22.72
N LEU A 250 -8.15 3.02 24.00
CA LEU A 250 -8.93 2.07 24.79
C LEU A 250 -10.41 2.37 24.58
N GLY A 251 -11.11 1.46 23.89
CA GLY A 251 -12.55 1.54 23.66
C GLY A 251 -13.34 0.59 24.56
N ASP A 252 -14.65 0.56 24.37
CA ASP A 252 -15.53 -0.38 25.06
C ASP A 252 -15.16 -1.82 24.69
N GLY A 253 -14.56 -2.53 25.65
CA GLY A 253 -14.16 -3.94 25.51
C GLY A 253 -12.68 -4.17 25.18
N GLY A 254 -11.83 -3.14 25.08
CA GLY A 254 -10.38 -3.30 25.01
C GLY A 254 -9.64 -2.32 24.11
N PHE A 255 -8.44 -2.72 23.70
CA PHE A 255 -7.57 -1.93 22.82
C PHE A 255 -8.12 -1.93 21.38
N CYS A 256 -8.26 -0.74 20.81
CA CYS A 256 -8.86 -0.49 19.50
C CYS A 256 -7.95 0.39 18.64
N ALA A 257 -8.08 0.26 17.33
CA ALA A 257 -7.42 1.12 16.36
C ALA A 257 -8.46 1.78 15.44
N ASP A 258 -8.24 3.05 15.10
CA ASP A 258 -9.01 3.79 14.11
C ASP A 258 -8.07 4.38 13.05
N TRP A 259 -8.20 3.89 11.82
CA TRP A 259 -7.55 4.46 10.66
C TRP A 259 -8.47 5.53 10.08
N HIS A 260 -8.14 6.77 10.44
CA HIS A 260 -8.92 7.95 10.13
C HIS A 260 -8.43 8.59 8.84
N ILE A 261 -9.29 8.62 7.83
CA ILE A 261 -9.04 9.17 6.50
C ILE A 261 -9.81 10.48 6.40
N ASP A 262 -9.09 11.59 6.46
CA ASP A 262 -9.66 12.94 6.40
C ASP A 262 -9.62 13.46 4.97
N PHE A 263 -10.77 13.93 4.46
CA PHE A 263 -10.88 14.59 3.17
C PHE A 263 -10.67 16.11 3.26
N SER A 264 -10.83 16.67 4.46
CA SER A 264 -10.69 18.09 4.73
C SER A 264 -9.24 18.52 4.52
N THR A 265 -9.08 19.56 3.71
CA THR A 265 -7.79 20.21 3.52
C THR A 265 -7.69 21.27 4.60
N ASP A 266 -6.87 21.06 5.62
CA ASP A 266 -6.35 22.18 6.39
C ASP A 266 -5.72 23.17 5.38
N ALA A 267 -6.00 24.46 5.51
CA ALA A 267 -5.53 25.49 4.56
C ALA A 267 -3.99 25.57 4.50
N SER A 268 -3.29 24.96 5.46
CA SER A 268 -1.84 24.81 5.51
C SER A 268 -1.30 23.62 4.70
N LEU A 269 -2.17 22.65 4.37
CA LEU A 269 -1.89 21.44 3.60
C LEU A 269 -2.58 21.48 2.23
N GLU A 270 -2.88 22.69 1.74
CA GLU A 270 -3.57 22.82 0.47
C GLU A 270 -2.79 22.09 -0.63
N PRO A 271 -3.48 21.23 -1.40
CA PRO A 271 -2.87 20.64 -2.57
C PRO A 271 -2.31 21.76 -3.44
N ASN A 272 -1.22 21.49 -4.17
CA ASN A 272 -0.72 22.41 -5.22
C ASN A 272 -1.94 23.06 -5.90
N PRO A 273 -2.00 24.40 -6.03
CA PRO A 273 -3.14 25.12 -6.61
C PRO A 273 -3.69 24.48 -7.89
N GLU A 274 -2.85 23.83 -8.69
CA GLU A 274 -3.24 23.05 -9.88
C GLU A 274 -4.02 21.78 -9.54
N LEU A 275 -3.56 20.99 -8.56
CA LEU A 275 -4.27 19.81 -8.03
C LEU A 275 -5.56 20.23 -7.30
N ARG A 276 -5.57 21.39 -6.63
CA ARG A 276 -6.79 21.99 -6.07
C ARG A 276 -7.78 22.33 -7.18
N GLU A 277 -7.35 23.03 -8.23
CA GLU A 277 -8.20 23.38 -9.36
C GLU A 277 -8.71 22.12 -10.07
N ILE A 278 -7.93 21.05 -10.11
CA ILE A 278 -8.36 19.76 -10.65
C ILE A 278 -9.35 19.06 -9.74
N LEU A 279 -9.13 19.01 -8.42
CA LEU A 279 -10.10 18.48 -7.45
C LEU A 279 -11.39 19.29 -7.50
N GLU A 280 -11.31 20.62 -7.58
CA GLU A 280 -12.47 21.50 -7.72
C GLU A 280 -13.13 21.37 -9.08
N LYS A 281 -12.39 21.21 -10.20
CA LYS A 281 -12.96 20.90 -11.52
C LYS A 281 -13.58 19.50 -11.54
N PHE A 282 -12.99 18.55 -10.85
CA PHE A 282 -13.49 17.19 -10.67
C PHE A 282 -14.75 17.20 -9.81
N ILE A 283 -14.85 18.06 -8.80
CA ILE A 283 -16.05 18.23 -7.98
C ILE A 283 -17.13 19.05 -8.72
N ARG A 284 -16.76 20.09 -9.49
CA ARG A 284 -17.66 21.03 -10.19
C ARG A 284 -18.16 20.54 -11.56
N LYS A 285 -17.34 19.82 -12.36
CA LYS A 285 -17.84 19.14 -13.59
C LYS A 285 -18.75 17.94 -13.26
N PHE A 286 -18.76 17.53 -11.99
CA PHE A 286 -19.58 16.48 -11.42
C PHE A 286 -20.50 17.04 -10.32
N GLU A 287 -21.07 18.24 -10.52
CA GLU A 287 -22.21 18.72 -9.70
C GLU A 287 -23.38 17.71 -9.69
N ASP A 288 -23.39 16.76 -10.64
CA ASP A 288 -23.99 15.43 -10.52
C ASP A 288 -22.88 14.35 -10.59
N ILE A 289 -22.59 13.67 -9.48
CA ILE A 289 -21.47 12.71 -9.38
C ILE A 289 -21.73 11.45 -10.24
N SER A 290 -21.32 11.49 -11.52
CA SER A 290 -21.15 10.34 -12.42
C SER A 290 -19.90 9.53 -12.05
N VAL A 291 -20.07 8.76 -11.00
CA VAL A 291 -19.20 7.65 -10.64
C VAL A 291 -19.24 6.53 -11.69
N PRO A 292 -18.26 5.60 -11.74
CA PRO A 292 -18.28 4.47 -12.68
C PRO A 292 -19.68 3.84 -12.77
N ALA A 293 -20.12 3.34 -13.92
CA ALA A 293 -21.50 2.87 -14.11
C ALA A 293 -21.98 1.89 -13.01
N THR A 294 -21.06 1.09 -12.46
CA THR A 294 -21.28 0.18 -11.32
C THR A 294 -21.63 0.89 -10.01
N TRP A 295 -21.16 2.12 -9.82
CA TRP A 295 -21.55 2.98 -8.72
C TRP A 295 -22.87 3.66 -9.06
N HIS A 296 -23.07 4.16 -10.30
CA HIS A 296 -24.32 4.81 -10.73
C HIS A 296 -25.57 3.92 -10.58
N ASP A 297 -25.43 2.60 -10.70
CA ASP A 297 -26.52 1.64 -10.43
C ASP A 297 -26.91 1.57 -8.95
N SER A 298 -26.01 1.94 -8.04
CA SER A 298 -26.27 2.09 -6.59
C SER A 298 -27.01 3.39 -6.27
N TYR A 299 -26.94 4.40 -7.15
CA TYR A 299 -27.58 5.72 -7.02
C TYR A 299 -29.03 5.73 -7.54
N LYS A 300 -29.48 4.68 -8.23
CA LYS A 300 -30.83 4.59 -8.82
C LYS A 300 -31.95 4.27 -7.82
N ASN A 301 -31.66 4.15 -6.53
CA ASN A 301 -32.66 3.91 -5.48
C ASN A 301 -32.80 5.15 -4.57
N PRO A 302 -33.74 6.07 -4.84
CA PRO A 302 -33.88 7.34 -4.14
C PRO A 302 -34.19 7.21 -2.64
N ALA A 303 -34.64 6.03 -2.18
CA ALA A 303 -34.96 5.76 -0.78
C ALA A 303 -33.71 5.60 0.12
N GLU A 304 -32.50 5.50 -0.46
CA GLU A 304 -31.24 5.26 0.26
C GLU A 304 -30.26 6.46 0.21
N LEU A 305 -30.69 7.60 -0.36
CA LEU A 305 -29.88 8.82 -0.42
C LEU A 305 -29.78 9.48 0.96
N THR A 306 -28.73 9.13 1.70
CA THR A 306 -28.20 10.01 2.76
C THR A 306 -27.52 11.23 2.13
N SER A 307 -27.38 12.33 2.87
CA SER A 307 -26.96 13.65 2.36
C SER A 307 -25.54 13.72 1.78
N HIS A 308 -24.73 12.65 1.82
CA HIS A 308 -23.34 12.64 1.33
C HIS A 308 -22.98 11.31 0.64
N PRO A 309 -23.53 11.02 -0.55
CA PRO A 309 -23.37 9.73 -1.24
C PRO A 309 -21.92 9.43 -1.69
N TYR A 310 -21.06 10.45 -1.79
CA TYR A 310 -19.67 10.28 -2.25
C TYR A 310 -18.73 9.69 -1.19
N VAL A 311 -18.90 9.99 0.10
CA VAL A 311 -18.08 9.38 1.18
C VAL A 311 -18.39 7.89 1.30
N SER A 312 -19.67 7.53 1.27
CA SER A 312 -20.11 6.12 1.22
C SER A 312 -19.60 5.39 -0.02
N SER A 313 -19.63 6.07 -1.17
CA SER A 313 -19.11 5.54 -2.43
C SER A 313 -17.59 5.36 -2.40
N TYR A 314 -16.86 6.32 -1.82
CA TYR A 314 -15.42 6.21 -1.60
C TYR A 314 -15.10 5.00 -0.74
N LEU A 315 -15.74 4.87 0.43
CA LEU A 315 -15.44 3.79 1.36
C LEU A 315 -15.75 2.43 0.72
N THR A 316 -16.89 2.32 0.04
CA THR A 316 -17.24 1.11 -0.73
C THR A 316 -16.19 0.79 -1.78
N THR A 317 -15.70 1.79 -2.50
CA THR A 317 -14.70 1.63 -3.56
C THR A 317 -13.35 1.25 -3.02
N MET A 318 -12.89 1.93 -1.99
CA MET A 318 -11.67 1.65 -1.26
C MET A 318 -11.70 0.20 -0.78
N MET A 319 -12.79 -0.23 -0.13
CA MET A 319 -12.95 -1.62 0.30
C MET A 319 -12.95 -2.59 -0.89
N ARG A 320 -13.59 -2.28 -2.02
CA ARG A 320 -13.59 -3.16 -3.21
C ARG A 320 -12.21 -3.30 -3.85
N LEU A 321 -11.50 -2.19 -4.03
CA LEU A 321 -10.18 -2.15 -4.68
C LEU A 321 -9.08 -2.71 -3.78
N TYR A 322 -9.17 -2.44 -2.48
CA TYR A 322 -8.16 -2.78 -1.49
C TYR A 322 -8.56 -3.94 -0.60
N CYS A 323 -9.57 -4.77 -0.96
CA CYS A 323 -9.97 -5.94 -0.16
C CYS A 323 -8.78 -6.80 0.30
N VAL A 324 -7.88 -7.15 -0.63
CA VAL A 324 -6.67 -7.95 -0.33
C VAL A 324 -5.67 -7.16 0.50
N ARG A 325 -5.43 -5.89 0.15
CA ARG A 325 -4.55 -4.97 0.87
C ARG A 325 -4.99 -4.83 2.34
N THR A 326 -6.29 -4.63 2.57
CA THR A 326 -6.92 -4.54 3.89
C THR A 326 -6.87 -5.89 4.61
N ALA A 327 -7.03 -7.02 3.91
CA ALA A 327 -6.90 -8.34 4.52
C ALA A 327 -5.47 -8.58 5.03
N MET A 328 -4.46 -8.22 4.23
CA MET A 328 -3.05 -8.26 4.66
C MET A 328 -2.80 -7.34 5.84
N LEU A 329 -3.32 -6.10 5.80
CA LEU A 329 -3.22 -5.14 6.90
C LEU A 329 -3.81 -5.71 8.21
N LEU A 330 -5.07 -6.17 8.18
CA LEU A 330 -5.76 -6.67 9.36
C LEU A 330 -5.13 -7.95 9.88
N SER A 331 -4.74 -8.85 8.98
CA SER A 331 -4.04 -10.07 9.37
C SER A 331 -2.70 -9.75 10.02
N SER A 332 -1.94 -8.78 9.51
CA SER A 332 -0.70 -8.30 10.15
C SER A 332 -0.98 -7.64 11.51
N LEU A 333 -1.92 -6.69 11.60
CA LEU A 333 -2.21 -5.96 12.84
C LEU A 333 -2.77 -6.88 13.94
N TYR A 334 -3.73 -7.74 13.63
CA TYR A 334 -4.28 -8.69 14.61
C TYR A 334 -3.30 -9.80 14.99
N THR A 335 -2.28 -10.04 14.19
CA THR A 335 -1.20 -10.95 14.57
C THR A 335 -0.18 -10.25 15.44
N LEU A 336 0.20 -9.03 15.06
CA LEU A 336 1.21 -8.23 15.73
C LEU A 336 0.70 -7.78 17.10
N LEU A 337 -0.52 -7.25 17.19
CA LEU A 337 -1.08 -6.65 18.40
C LEU A 337 -2.10 -7.61 19.04
N PRO A 338 -1.69 -8.48 19.98
CA PRO A 338 -2.54 -9.53 20.52
C PRO A 338 -3.75 -9.02 21.29
N ASP A 339 -3.74 -7.77 21.77
CA ASP A 339 -4.88 -7.20 22.50
C ASP A 339 -5.81 -6.36 21.64
N LEU A 340 -5.47 -6.10 20.38
CA LEU A 340 -6.32 -5.36 19.44
C LEU A 340 -7.63 -6.11 19.20
N LYS A 341 -8.76 -5.50 19.57
CA LYS A 341 -10.11 -6.10 19.47
C LYS A 341 -10.83 -5.73 18.20
N SER A 342 -10.70 -4.47 17.79
CA SER A 342 -11.34 -3.95 16.59
C SER A 342 -10.45 -2.94 15.88
N PHE A 343 -10.56 -2.94 14.57
CA PHE A 343 -9.97 -1.96 13.68
C PHE A 343 -11.11 -1.24 12.96
N THR A 344 -11.16 0.08 13.09
CA THR A 344 -12.14 0.92 12.44
C THR A 344 -11.48 1.68 11.31
N ILE A 345 -12.17 1.77 10.18
CA ILE A 345 -11.81 2.70 9.10
C ILE A 345 -12.83 3.82 9.15
N THR A 346 -12.39 5.02 9.49
CA THR A 346 -13.24 6.21 9.55
C THR A 346 -12.90 7.11 8.37
N VAL A 347 -13.91 7.56 7.63
CA VAL A 347 -13.76 8.54 6.57
C VAL A 347 -14.56 9.77 6.96
N GLU A 348 -13.87 10.91 7.05
CA GLU A 348 -14.48 12.17 7.46
C GLU A 348 -14.29 13.25 6.39
N ASP A 349 -15.33 14.07 6.19
CA ASP A 349 -15.25 15.30 5.42
C ASP A 349 -15.77 16.49 6.23
N ARG A 350 -14.88 17.46 6.50
CA ARG A 350 -15.17 18.69 7.25
C ARG A 350 -15.26 19.94 6.37
N ARG A 351 -15.31 19.81 5.03
CA ARG A 351 -15.30 20.96 4.11
C ARG A 351 -16.54 21.86 4.21
N ASP A 352 -17.66 21.33 4.71
CA ASP A 352 -18.90 22.07 4.96
C ASP A 352 -19.19 22.21 6.47
N PHE A 353 -20.02 23.18 6.85
CA PHE A 353 -20.40 23.47 8.25
C PHE A 353 -21.02 22.30 9.02
N THR A 354 -21.38 21.20 8.34
CA THR A 354 -21.83 19.94 8.95
C THR A 354 -20.82 18.85 8.60
N PRO A 355 -19.98 18.41 9.56
CA PRO A 355 -19.07 17.28 9.35
C PRO A 355 -19.85 16.02 8.99
N TYR A 356 -19.40 15.32 7.96
CA TYR A 356 -19.93 13.99 7.63
C TYR A 356 -18.86 12.94 7.92
N GLU A 357 -19.23 11.96 8.73
CA GLU A 357 -18.37 10.85 9.14
C GLU A 357 -19.03 9.52 8.79
N LEU A 358 -18.26 8.60 8.21
CA LEU A 358 -18.68 7.22 7.98
C LEU A 358 -17.58 6.28 8.45
N SER A 359 -17.94 5.31 9.28
CA SER A 359 -16.99 4.34 9.82
C SER A 359 -17.41 2.90 9.51
N VAL A 360 -16.42 2.07 9.19
CA VAL A 360 -16.57 0.60 9.09
C VAL A 360 -15.70 -0.04 10.16
N ARG A 361 -16.36 -0.69 11.11
CA ARG A 361 -15.70 -1.46 12.17
C ARG A 361 -15.48 -2.90 11.72
N LEU A 362 -14.26 -3.39 11.86
CA LEU A 362 -13.83 -4.74 11.50
C LEU A 362 -13.28 -5.40 12.75
N ASP A 363 -14.08 -6.20 13.44
CA ASP A 363 -13.64 -6.88 14.68
C ASP A 363 -12.72 -8.05 14.37
N ARG A 364 -11.83 -8.39 15.31
CA ARG A 364 -10.86 -9.48 15.18
C ARG A 364 -11.48 -10.80 14.70
N GLU A 365 -12.63 -11.16 15.25
CA GLU A 365 -13.29 -12.44 14.98
C GLU A 365 -14.13 -12.44 13.70
N THR A 366 -14.46 -11.26 13.15
CA THR A 366 -15.45 -11.12 12.08
C THR A 366 -14.91 -10.45 10.83
N TRP A 367 -13.73 -9.83 10.89
CA TRP A 367 -13.13 -9.16 9.74
C TRP A 367 -12.97 -10.06 8.50
N PRO A 368 -12.61 -11.37 8.60
CA PRO A 368 -12.46 -12.19 7.40
C PRO A 368 -13.78 -12.30 6.63
N LEU A 369 -14.88 -12.51 7.36
CA LEU A 369 -16.23 -12.56 6.79
C LEU A 369 -16.61 -11.22 6.17
N ALA A 370 -16.36 -10.11 6.86
CA ALA A 370 -16.68 -8.77 6.36
C ALA A 370 -15.96 -8.47 5.04
N LEU A 371 -14.64 -8.70 4.98
CA LEU A 371 -13.86 -8.48 3.75
C LEU A 371 -14.25 -9.44 2.62
N PHE A 372 -14.52 -10.71 2.93
CA PHE A 372 -15.03 -11.65 1.93
C PHE A 372 -16.36 -11.18 1.33
N VAL A 373 -17.27 -10.62 2.13
CA VAL A 373 -18.54 -10.09 1.62
C VAL A 373 -18.31 -8.91 0.66
N TYR A 374 -17.40 -7.99 1.00
CA TYR A 374 -17.01 -6.90 0.08
C TYR A 374 -16.43 -7.43 -1.22
N TRP A 375 -15.46 -8.35 -1.14
CA TRP A 375 -14.81 -8.96 -2.30
C TRP A 375 -15.82 -9.73 -3.18
N LYS A 376 -16.68 -10.54 -2.56
CA LYS A 376 -17.70 -11.32 -3.25
C LYS A 376 -18.73 -10.43 -3.94
N ASN A 377 -19.11 -9.31 -3.32
CA ASN A 377 -20.04 -8.38 -3.94
C ASN A 377 -19.40 -7.66 -5.13
N ALA A 378 -18.10 -7.33 -5.05
CA ALA A 378 -17.35 -6.79 -6.19
C ALA A 378 -17.25 -7.79 -7.35
N ASN A 379 -17.12 -9.08 -7.04
CA ASN A 379 -16.89 -10.15 -8.01
C ASN A 379 -18.11 -11.05 -8.24
N GLN A 380 -19.32 -10.56 -7.95
CA GLN A 380 -20.51 -11.41 -7.76
C GLN A 380 -20.81 -12.33 -8.95
N GLN A 381 -20.73 -11.80 -10.18
CA GLN A 381 -21.02 -12.58 -11.38
C GLN A 381 -19.95 -13.65 -11.64
N ALA A 382 -18.67 -13.27 -11.60
CA ALA A 382 -17.56 -14.20 -11.81
C ALA A 382 -17.52 -15.28 -10.72
N TYR A 383 -17.74 -14.91 -9.46
CA TYR A 383 -17.78 -15.83 -8.32
C TYR A 383 -18.94 -16.82 -8.44
N LYS A 384 -20.16 -16.35 -8.76
CA LYS A 384 -21.32 -17.24 -9.00
C LYS A 384 -21.09 -18.24 -10.13
N GLN A 385 -20.30 -17.86 -11.13
CA GLN A 385 -19.98 -18.69 -12.30
C GLN A 385 -18.74 -19.58 -12.09
N GLY A 386 -18.07 -19.50 -10.93
CA GLY A 386 -16.82 -20.23 -10.68
C GLY A 386 -15.66 -19.79 -11.57
N ARG A 387 -15.69 -18.55 -12.08
CA ARG A 387 -14.66 -18.01 -13.01
C ARG A 387 -13.52 -17.29 -12.30
N ILE A 388 -13.62 -17.11 -10.99
CA ILE A 388 -12.61 -16.48 -10.15
C ILE A 388 -12.48 -17.28 -8.86
N GLU A 389 -11.25 -17.52 -8.45
CA GLU A 389 -10.93 -18.16 -7.18
C GLU A 389 -10.87 -17.10 -6.07
N VAL A 390 -11.31 -17.48 -4.87
CA VAL A 390 -11.17 -16.62 -3.69
C VAL A 390 -9.70 -16.58 -3.31
N PRO A 391 -9.09 -15.38 -3.18
CA PRO A 391 -7.72 -15.26 -2.69
C PRO A 391 -7.54 -16.01 -1.36
N PRO A 392 -6.45 -16.79 -1.17
CA PRO A 392 -6.23 -17.54 0.06
C PRO A 392 -6.43 -16.73 1.35
N ILE A 393 -5.97 -15.48 1.39
CA ILE A 393 -6.12 -14.57 2.54
C ILE A 393 -7.58 -14.25 2.90
N LEU A 394 -8.53 -14.51 1.99
CA LEU A 394 -9.97 -14.32 2.19
C LEU A 394 -10.74 -15.63 2.39
N GLN A 395 -10.08 -16.80 2.30
CA GLN A 395 -10.75 -18.12 2.38
C GLN A 395 -11.45 -18.34 3.72
N ALA A 396 -10.85 -17.91 4.84
CA ALA A 396 -11.48 -17.99 6.15
C ALA A 396 -12.86 -17.28 6.16
N GLY A 397 -12.97 -16.13 5.50
CA GLY A 397 -14.22 -15.41 5.35
C GLY A 397 -15.25 -16.13 4.48
N GLU A 398 -14.81 -16.80 3.42
CA GLU A 398 -15.67 -17.66 2.59
C GLU A 398 -16.22 -18.83 3.40
N GLU A 399 -15.37 -19.52 4.16
CA GLU A 399 -15.77 -20.65 5.00
C GLU A 399 -16.83 -20.22 6.02
N MET A 400 -16.62 -19.09 6.71
CA MET A 400 -17.60 -18.51 7.63
C MET A 400 -18.94 -18.20 6.94
N TYR A 401 -18.88 -17.64 5.73
CA TYR A 401 -20.07 -17.31 4.94
C TYR A 401 -20.87 -18.57 4.55
N GLN A 402 -20.19 -19.63 4.11
CA GLN A 402 -20.84 -20.89 3.73
C GLN A 402 -21.45 -21.60 4.94
N GLN A 403 -20.75 -21.62 6.08
CA GLN A 403 -21.30 -22.15 7.34
C GLN A 403 -22.56 -21.40 7.78
N GLY A 404 -22.55 -20.06 7.69
CA GLY A 404 -23.71 -19.22 7.99
C GLY A 404 -24.92 -19.53 7.09
N LYS A 405 -24.70 -19.76 5.79
CA LYS A 405 -25.75 -20.20 4.85
C LYS A 405 -26.34 -21.55 5.22
N GLN A 406 -25.50 -22.54 5.52
CA GLN A 406 -25.96 -23.88 5.89
C GLN A 406 -26.81 -23.87 7.16
N ARG A 407 -26.44 -23.05 8.16
CA ARG A 407 -27.24 -22.88 9.39
C ARG A 407 -28.63 -22.31 9.09
N LYS A 408 -28.73 -21.29 8.23
CA LYS A 408 -30.04 -20.71 7.83
C LYS A 408 -30.93 -21.71 7.08
N LEU A 409 -30.35 -22.55 6.22
CA LEU A 409 -31.09 -23.60 5.51
C LEU A 409 -31.62 -24.68 6.46
N LYS A 410 -30.87 -25.03 7.50
CA LYS A 410 -31.31 -25.99 8.54
C LYS A 410 -32.38 -25.42 9.50
N GLN A 411 -32.53 -24.10 9.54
CA GLN A 411 -33.50 -23.39 10.39
C GLN A 411 -34.73 -22.91 9.62
N SER A 412 -34.76 -23.08 8.29
CA SER A 412 -35.93 -22.76 7.46
C SER A 412 -36.86 -23.98 7.44
N PRO A 413 -38.13 -23.86 7.87
CA PRO A 413 -39.07 -24.98 7.99
C PRO A 413 -39.45 -25.63 6.66
#